data_AF-A0A9X1PF88-F1
#
_entry.id   AF-A0A9X1PF88-F1
#
_cell.length_a   1.000
_cell.length_b   1.000
_cell.length_c   1.000
_cell.angle_alpha   90.00
_cell.angle_beta   90.00
_cell.angle_gamma   90.00
#
_symmetry.space_group_name_H-M   'P 1'
#
loop_
_entity.id
_entity.type
_entity.pdbx_description
1 polymer ?
#
loop_
_entity_poly.entity_id
_entity_poly.type
_entity_poly.pdbx_seq_one_letter_code
_entity_poly.pdbx_strand_id
1 'polypeptide(L)'
;MVKLGFEIFKKMLVAVAIVSIFGKFFDQLLTFGENEMQTAVVLTCYVYCIISLFSFSRHKLFHVLAVPVLTQFLHLFQKYSFPAGANSIWRLMPFLILICYFLYFFIQKSAGLSKGEKLFLASWIILQTFYLLISPNLANIAFGGLLLFLLTLPCYFSYLKVVSAASHFQQNLEMYLCTLYIILGFGTFGLVIAGAGYKGSDNLLATRNITDTNVTMAYFILLWPFVLLYAARNGLNILRKLALSAIFLNVVIFSFSRGAVLLIAPYMLVTIFLIGNAKRFWSILLLLTLVISLFPSFISGYADWDMAYFWTLRFGDIMTTDSVLNKLQQASGRAEIHEIAYNLFLSKPLTGHGTGSFEVLGPGYREAHSLFYTLLAENGLIGLICLYSLLFSLLVLLLSVSLKSRKHALMPVSLLFYLAFNHTVGSVFVILPAKSVTINCLAPILLMCLYFYANSIQANIADPIT
;
A
#
# COMPACT_ATOMS: atom_id res chain seq x y z
N MET A 1 -18.78 -3.01 10.43
CA MET A 1 -18.58 -2.12 9.28
C MET A 1 -19.57 -0.95 9.25
N VAL A 2 -20.89 -1.16 9.33
CA VAL A 2 -21.88 -0.04 9.29
C VAL A 2 -21.63 1.04 10.34
N LYS A 3 -21.45 0.67 11.62
CA LYS A 3 -21.15 1.63 12.70
C LYS A 3 -19.88 2.45 12.43
N LEU A 4 -18.83 1.80 11.91
CA LEU A 4 -17.60 2.44 11.50
C LEU A 4 -17.86 3.42 10.33
N GLY A 5 -18.62 3.01 9.31
CA GLY A 5 -18.98 3.87 8.18
C GLY A 5 -19.73 5.13 8.62
N PHE A 6 -20.69 4.99 9.54
CA PHE A 6 -21.40 6.14 10.12
C PHE A 6 -20.45 7.08 10.90
N GLU A 7 -19.52 6.51 11.67
CA GLU A 7 -18.53 7.31 12.40
C GLU A 7 -17.60 8.09 11.45
N ILE A 8 -17.10 7.44 10.39
CA ILE A 8 -16.28 8.07 9.34
C ILE A 8 -17.06 9.23 8.70
N PHE A 9 -18.29 8.95 8.28
CA PHE A 9 -19.15 9.95 7.62
C PHE A 9 -19.41 11.16 8.52
N LYS A 10 -19.76 10.93 9.79
CA LYS A 10 -19.98 12.01 10.77
C LYS A 10 -18.73 12.87 10.93
N LYS A 11 -17.55 12.26 11.09
CA LYS A 11 -16.28 12.98 11.26
C LYS A 11 -15.90 13.77 10.01
N MET A 12 -16.17 13.22 8.82
CA MET A 12 -15.97 13.91 7.55
C MET A 12 -16.87 15.14 7.43
N LEU A 13 -18.17 15.02 7.78
CA LEU A 13 -19.09 16.17 7.77
C LEU A 13 -18.64 17.29 8.71
N VAL A 14 -18.17 16.94 9.91
CA VAL A 14 -17.62 17.93 10.85
C VAL A 14 -16.37 18.58 10.27
N ALA A 15 -15.49 17.82 9.64
CA ALA A 15 -14.29 18.38 8.99
C ALA A 15 -14.64 19.36 7.87
N VAL A 16 -15.58 18.99 6.98
CA VAL A 16 -16.08 19.86 5.90
C VAL A 16 -16.71 21.13 6.47
N ALA A 17 -17.53 21.01 7.52
CA ALA A 17 -18.16 22.16 8.16
C ALA A 17 -17.14 23.13 8.75
N ILE A 18 -16.13 22.61 9.47
CA ILE A 18 -15.04 23.42 10.03
C ILE A 18 -14.31 24.14 8.89
N VAL A 19 -13.86 23.44 7.85
CA VAL A 19 -13.12 24.06 6.73
C VAL A 19 -13.97 25.10 6.01
N SER A 20 -15.27 24.85 5.83
CA SER A 20 -16.19 25.81 5.22
C SER A 20 -16.37 27.07 6.06
N ILE A 21 -16.43 26.94 7.38
CA ILE A 21 -16.51 28.07 8.31
C ILE A 21 -15.20 28.87 8.27
N PHE A 22 -14.06 28.20 8.40
CA PHE A 22 -12.75 28.85 8.34
C PHE A 22 -12.51 29.53 6.99
N GLY A 23 -12.88 28.90 5.88
CA GLY A 23 -12.75 29.49 4.55
C GLY A 23 -13.59 30.76 4.36
N LYS A 24 -14.71 30.92 5.09
CA LYS A 24 -15.50 32.16 5.08
C LYS A 24 -14.84 33.30 5.87
N PHE A 25 -14.14 32.98 6.95
CA PHE A 25 -13.47 33.98 7.79
C PHE A 25 -12.05 34.31 7.32
N PHE A 26 -11.40 33.38 6.62
CA PHE A 26 -10.02 33.45 6.17
C PHE A 26 -9.92 32.92 4.73
N ASP A 27 -10.41 33.71 3.79
CA ASP A 27 -10.34 33.43 2.35
C ASP A 27 -8.92 33.10 1.86
N GLN A 28 -7.91 33.76 2.43
CA GLN A 28 -6.48 33.50 2.20
C GLN A 28 -6.05 32.04 2.47
N LEU A 29 -6.79 31.29 3.31
CA LEU A 29 -6.50 29.87 3.53
C LEU A 29 -6.82 29.02 2.29
N LEU A 30 -7.74 29.45 1.44
CA LEU A 30 -8.18 28.72 0.24
C LEU A 30 -7.30 29.02 -0.98
N THR A 31 -6.50 30.08 -0.94
CA THR A 31 -5.63 30.52 -2.05
C THR A 31 -4.27 29.82 -2.10
N PHE A 32 -3.98 28.88 -1.17
CA PHE A 32 -2.69 28.16 -1.13
C PHE A 32 -2.53 27.11 -2.25
N GLY A 33 -3.62 26.51 -2.71
CA GLY A 33 -3.62 25.53 -3.80
C GLY A 33 -3.86 26.18 -5.16
N GLU A 34 -3.93 25.36 -6.21
CA GLU A 34 -4.19 25.86 -7.56
C GLU A 34 -5.63 26.38 -7.74
N ASN A 35 -6.56 25.87 -6.93
CA ASN A 35 -7.92 26.39 -6.82
C ASN A 35 -8.48 26.14 -5.41
N GLU A 36 -9.51 26.89 -5.06
CA GLU A 36 -10.13 26.87 -3.73
C GLU A 36 -10.70 25.50 -3.37
N MET A 37 -11.32 24.79 -4.33
CA MET A 37 -11.90 23.47 -4.10
C MET A 37 -10.84 22.45 -3.68
N GLN A 38 -9.71 22.44 -4.39
CA GLN A 38 -8.57 21.57 -4.11
C GLN A 38 -8.02 21.86 -2.72
N THR A 39 -7.80 23.13 -2.38
CA THR A 39 -7.33 23.53 -1.05
C THR A 39 -8.32 23.12 0.04
N ALA A 40 -9.62 23.33 -0.19
CA ALA A 40 -10.67 22.94 0.75
C ALA A 40 -10.71 21.43 1.00
N VAL A 41 -10.57 20.60 -0.04
CA VAL A 41 -10.48 19.14 0.09
C VAL A 41 -9.26 18.74 0.91
N VAL A 42 -8.11 19.35 0.64
CA VAL A 42 -6.86 19.06 1.34
C VAL A 42 -6.95 19.42 2.83
N LEU A 43 -7.43 20.63 3.13
CA LEU A 43 -7.68 21.08 4.50
C LEU A 43 -8.71 20.19 5.21
N THR A 44 -9.75 19.75 4.50
CA THR A 44 -10.77 18.84 5.04
C THR A 44 -10.13 17.52 5.46
N CYS A 45 -9.18 16.99 4.67
CA CYS A 45 -8.45 15.79 5.05
C CYS A 45 -7.60 16.01 6.32
N TYR A 46 -6.92 17.14 6.46
CA TYR A 46 -6.14 17.45 7.67
C TYR A 46 -7.03 17.56 8.90
N VAL A 47 -8.14 18.31 8.81
CA VAL A 47 -9.11 18.46 9.89
C VAL A 47 -9.75 17.11 10.22
N TYR A 48 -10.06 16.28 9.21
CA TYR A 48 -10.53 14.93 9.41
C TYR A 48 -9.52 14.08 10.18
N CYS A 49 -8.22 14.13 9.86
CA CYS A 49 -7.18 13.43 10.61
C CYS A 49 -7.14 13.89 12.08
N ILE A 50 -7.18 15.21 12.33
CA ILE A 50 -7.18 15.78 13.69
C ILE A 50 -8.41 15.28 14.47
N ILE A 51 -9.62 15.46 13.93
CA ILE A 51 -10.85 15.01 14.59
C ILE A 51 -10.78 13.50 14.83
N SER A 52 -10.41 12.71 13.82
CA SER A 52 -10.44 11.25 13.90
C SER A 52 -9.47 10.70 14.94
N LEU A 53 -8.29 11.32 15.07
CA LEU A 53 -7.24 10.90 16.00
C LEU A 53 -7.42 11.45 17.42
N PHE A 54 -7.91 12.68 17.59
CA PHE A 54 -8.01 13.31 18.92
C PHE A 54 -9.41 13.29 19.56
N SER A 55 -10.48 12.99 18.81
CA SER A 55 -11.81 12.77 19.41
C SER A 55 -12.01 11.33 19.89
N PHE A 56 -12.94 11.10 20.81
CA PHE A 56 -13.30 9.74 21.22
C PHE A 56 -13.74 8.88 20.03
N SER A 57 -13.29 7.63 19.98
CA SER A 57 -13.67 6.66 18.95
C SER A 57 -13.50 5.24 19.46
N ARG A 58 -14.51 4.40 19.21
CA ARG A 58 -14.40 2.94 19.42
C ARG A 58 -13.55 2.26 18.35
N HIS A 59 -13.29 2.95 17.24
CA HIS A 59 -12.56 2.47 16.08
C HIS A 59 -11.24 3.23 15.89
N LYS A 60 -10.57 3.58 16.99
CA LYS A 60 -9.34 4.39 16.94
C LYS A 60 -8.24 3.77 16.07
N LEU A 61 -8.04 2.46 16.16
CA LEU A 61 -7.07 1.73 15.34
C LEU A 61 -7.36 1.89 13.84
N PHE A 62 -8.63 1.88 13.41
CA PHE A 62 -8.98 2.15 12.01
C PHE A 62 -8.49 3.53 11.59
N HIS A 63 -8.80 4.57 12.37
CA HIS A 63 -8.43 5.95 12.03
C HIS A 63 -6.91 6.13 11.94
N VAL A 64 -6.17 5.46 12.83
CA VAL A 64 -4.70 5.39 12.76
C VAL A 64 -4.24 4.70 11.48
N LEU A 65 -4.76 3.53 11.13
CA LEU A 65 -4.38 2.80 9.91
C LEU A 65 -4.87 3.48 8.62
N ALA A 66 -5.89 4.34 8.70
CA ALA A 66 -6.45 5.04 7.55
C ALA A 66 -5.57 6.21 7.09
N VAL A 67 -4.76 6.81 7.96
CA VAL A 67 -3.97 8.00 7.60
C VAL A 67 -3.09 7.76 6.37
N PRO A 68 -2.25 6.70 6.27
CA PRO A 68 -1.42 6.49 5.08
C PRO A 68 -2.23 6.22 3.81
N VAL A 69 -3.40 5.59 3.94
CA VAL A 69 -4.32 5.32 2.81
C VAL A 69 -4.95 6.62 2.31
N LEU A 70 -5.46 7.46 3.22
CA LEU A 70 -6.08 8.74 2.86
C LEU A 70 -5.06 9.71 2.29
N THR A 71 -3.84 9.73 2.83
CA THR A 71 -2.74 10.57 2.35
C THR A 71 -2.35 10.24 0.91
N GLN A 72 -2.43 8.97 0.49
CA GLN A 72 -2.23 8.59 -0.91
C GLN A 72 -3.22 9.30 -1.85
N PHE A 73 -4.48 9.45 -1.42
CA PHE A 73 -5.50 10.18 -2.18
C PHE A 73 -5.40 11.70 -2.03
N LEU A 74 -4.86 12.17 -0.91
CA LEU A 74 -4.62 13.59 -0.69
C LEU A 74 -3.61 14.16 -1.69
N HIS A 75 -2.52 13.43 -1.92
CA HIS A 75 -1.42 13.88 -2.79
C HIS A 75 -1.87 14.12 -4.23
N LEU A 76 -2.99 13.52 -4.65
CA LEU A 76 -3.65 13.73 -5.93
C LEU A 76 -4.17 15.15 -6.09
N PHE A 77 -4.78 15.65 -5.03
CA PHE A 77 -5.25 17.02 -4.90
C PHE A 77 -4.09 17.98 -4.61
N GLN A 78 -2.84 17.61 -4.87
CA GLN A 78 -1.69 18.49 -4.61
C GLN A 78 -0.81 18.71 -5.85
N LYS A 79 -1.28 18.29 -7.05
CA LYS A 79 -0.70 18.43 -8.41
C LYS A 79 0.83 18.22 -8.53
N TYR A 80 1.31 18.04 -9.76
CA TYR A 80 2.72 17.75 -10.02
C TYR A 80 3.65 18.95 -9.74
N SER A 81 3.16 20.16 -10.02
CA SER A 81 3.90 21.42 -9.90
C SER A 81 3.71 22.10 -8.54
N PHE A 82 3.75 21.34 -7.44
CA PHE A 82 3.71 21.95 -6.12
C PHE A 82 5.05 22.63 -5.83
N PRO A 83 5.13 23.97 -5.71
CA PRO A 83 6.40 24.69 -5.63
C PRO A 83 7.25 24.28 -4.44
N ALA A 84 6.62 23.85 -3.34
CA ALA A 84 7.31 23.43 -2.12
C ALA A 84 7.88 21.99 -2.19
N GLY A 85 7.68 21.28 -3.31
CA GLY A 85 8.26 19.95 -3.54
C GLY A 85 7.51 18.79 -2.84
N ALA A 86 7.98 17.58 -3.14
CA ALA A 86 7.34 16.34 -2.68
C ALA A 86 7.39 16.17 -1.16
N ASN A 87 8.50 16.49 -0.51
CA ASN A 87 8.65 16.43 0.95
C ASN A 87 8.26 17.71 1.68
N SER A 88 7.37 18.52 1.09
CA SER A 88 6.82 19.69 1.77
C SER A 88 6.03 19.32 3.02
N ILE A 89 6.04 20.22 4.00
CA ILE A 89 5.21 20.11 5.21
C ILE A 89 3.73 19.90 4.85
N TRP A 90 3.26 20.51 3.76
CA TRP A 90 1.91 20.33 3.24
C TRP A 90 1.60 18.86 2.93
N ARG A 91 2.44 18.17 2.15
CA ARG A 91 2.24 16.75 1.82
C ARG A 91 2.37 15.82 3.02
N LEU A 92 3.22 16.19 3.98
CA LEU A 92 3.55 15.39 5.16
C LEU A 92 2.69 15.68 6.39
N MET A 93 1.81 16.69 6.32
CA MET A 93 0.96 17.11 7.42
C MET A 93 0.14 15.98 8.07
N PRO A 94 -0.47 15.04 7.31
CA PRO A 94 -1.20 13.93 7.93
C PRO A 94 -0.33 13.05 8.82
N PHE A 95 0.94 12.84 8.44
CA PHE A 95 1.90 12.07 9.22
C PHE A 95 2.39 12.85 10.45
N LEU A 96 2.55 14.17 10.34
CA LEU A 96 2.83 15.02 11.50
C LEU A 96 1.70 14.95 12.54
N ILE A 97 0.45 15.10 12.10
CA ILE A 97 -0.74 14.96 12.96
C ILE A 97 -0.76 13.58 13.62
N LEU A 98 -0.44 12.54 12.85
CA LEU A 98 -0.37 11.16 13.34
C LEU A 98 0.72 10.96 14.40
N ILE A 99 1.91 11.54 14.21
CA ILE A 99 2.99 11.48 15.21
C ILE A 99 2.59 12.24 16.48
N CYS A 100 1.99 13.43 16.36
CA CYS A 100 1.46 14.15 17.52
C CYS A 100 0.45 13.29 18.30
N TYR A 101 -0.41 12.56 17.60
CA TYR A 101 -1.33 11.60 18.22
C TYR A 101 -0.59 10.45 18.91
N PHE A 102 0.44 9.87 18.28
CA PHE A 102 1.23 8.82 18.91
C PHE A 102 1.93 9.30 20.19
N LEU A 103 2.53 10.50 20.17
CA LEU A 103 3.14 11.09 21.36
C LEU A 103 2.10 11.27 22.47
N TYR A 104 0.93 11.84 22.15
CA TYR A 104 -0.19 11.96 23.08
C TYR A 104 -0.63 10.62 23.65
N PHE A 105 -0.75 9.59 22.81
CA PHE A 105 -1.10 8.24 23.21
C PHE A 105 -0.06 7.62 24.14
N PHE A 106 1.23 7.76 23.83
CA PHE A 106 2.31 7.16 24.62
C PHE A 106 2.59 7.86 25.94
N ILE A 107 2.22 9.14 26.08
CA ILE A 107 2.19 9.83 27.39
C ILE A 107 1.17 9.14 28.32
N GLN A 108 0.07 8.63 27.78
CA GLN A 108 -1.00 8.00 28.56
C GLN A 108 -0.85 6.49 28.71
N LYS A 109 -0.20 5.83 27.74
CA LYS A 109 -0.09 4.38 27.64
C LYS A 109 1.33 3.99 27.27
N SER A 110 2.04 3.39 28.23
CA SER A 110 3.36 2.82 27.96
C SER A 110 3.27 1.68 26.94
N ALA A 111 4.20 1.65 25.99
CA ALA A 111 4.23 0.65 24.92
C ALA A 111 4.52 -0.78 25.41
N GLY A 112 5.15 -0.93 26.59
CA GLY A 112 5.47 -2.25 27.16
C GLY A 112 6.37 -3.11 26.28
N LEU A 113 7.31 -2.51 25.52
CA LEU A 113 8.18 -3.23 24.60
C LEU A 113 9.13 -4.19 25.35
N SER A 114 9.23 -5.42 24.88
CA SER A 114 10.23 -6.40 25.31
C SER A 114 11.65 -5.95 24.94
N LYS A 115 12.67 -6.58 25.54
CA LYS A 115 14.08 -6.29 25.21
C LYS A 115 14.38 -6.50 23.72
N GLY A 116 13.85 -7.57 23.12
CA GLY A 116 14.01 -7.85 21.70
C GLY A 116 13.34 -6.81 20.80
N GLU A 117 12.12 -6.38 21.14
CA GLU A 117 11.40 -5.32 20.40
C GLU A 117 12.13 -3.97 20.50
N LYS A 118 12.67 -3.61 21.68
CA LYS A 118 13.49 -2.40 21.86
C LYS A 118 14.75 -2.45 21.00
N LEU A 119 15.45 -3.59 21.02
CA LEU A 119 16.65 -3.78 20.21
C LEU A 119 16.32 -3.67 18.71
N PHE A 120 15.23 -4.30 18.26
CA PHE A 120 14.75 -4.19 16.88
C PHE A 120 14.50 -2.73 16.47
N LEU A 121 13.78 -1.95 17.28
CA LEU A 121 13.52 -0.54 16.97
C LEU A 121 14.80 0.31 16.97
N ALA A 122 15.71 0.06 17.92
CA ALA A 122 16.99 0.75 17.97
C ALA A 122 17.83 0.43 16.72
N SER A 123 17.96 -0.84 16.35
CA SER A 123 18.66 -1.27 15.14
C SER A 123 18.02 -0.69 13.88
N TRP A 124 16.68 -0.64 13.80
CA TRP A 124 15.97 0.00 12.70
C TRP A 124 16.32 1.49 12.59
N ILE A 125 16.24 2.24 13.69
CA ILE A 125 16.56 3.68 13.70
C ILE A 125 18.02 3.91 13.29
N ILE A 126 18.97 3.14 13.83
CA ILE A 126 20.40 3.27 13.51
C ILE A 126 20.64 3.00 12.01
N LEU A 127 20.13 1.87 11.49
CA LEU A 127 20.33 1.49 10.10
C LEU A 127 19.67 2.50 9.14
N GLN A 128 18.43 2.90 9.40
CA GLN A 128 17.74 3.86 8.53
C GLN A 128 18.38 5.25 8.60
N THR A 129 18.88 5.68 9.77
CA THR A 129 19.64 6.94 9.89
C THR A 129 20.90 6.87 9.04
N PHE A 130 21.64 5.75 9.12
CA PHE A 130 22.82 5.54 8.30
C PHE A 130 22.51 5.61 6.80
N TYR A 131 21.48 4.89 6.33
CA TYR A 131 21.11 4.90 4.90
C TYR A 131 20.59 6.25 4.41
N LEU A 132 19.94 7.04 5.26
CA LEU A 132 19.59 8.42 4.92
C LEU A 132 20.84 9.30 4.82
N LEU A 133 21.76 9.22 5.79
CA LEU A 133 22.96 10.06 5.84
C LEU A 133 23.91 9.85 4.65
N ILE A 134 24.03 8.61 4.16
CA ILE A 134 24.90 8.31 3.00
C ILE A 134 24.21 8.55 1.65
N SER A 135 22.91 8.91 1.65
CA SER A 135 22.15 9.11 0.42
C SER A 135 22.65 10.34 -0.34
N PRO A 136 22.96 10.22 -1.65
CA PRO A 136 23.27 11.37 -2.48
C PRO A 136 22.05 12.29 -2.67
N ASN A 137 20.85 11.83 -2.31
CA ASN A 137 19.59 12.57 -2.43
C ASN A 137 19.12 13.14 -1.07
N LEU A 138 19.98 13.13 -0.04
CA LEU A 138 19.62 13.51 1.34
C LEU A 138 18.87 14.84 1.42
N ALA A 139 19.33 15.88 0.72
CA ALA A 139 18.70 17.20 0.74
C ALA A 139 17.22 17.18 0.35
N ASN A 140 16.83 16.30 -0.57
CA ASN A 140 15.45 16.20 -1.04
C ASN A 140 14.59 15.29 -0.16
N ILE A 141 15.18 14.29 0.51
CA ILE A 141 14.44 13.24 1.24
C ILE A 141 14.55 13.33 2.76
N ALA A 142 15.44 14.16 3.32
CA ALA A 142 15.77 14.17 4.74
C ALA A 142 14.54 14.29 5.65
N PHE A 143 13.66 15.26 5.36
CA PHE A 143 12.49 15.50 6.19
C PHE A 143 11.47 14.35 6.10
N GLY A 144 11.15 13.89 4.88
CA GLY A 144 10.26 12.74 4.69
C GLY A 144 10.84 11.45 5.30
N GLY A 145 12.15 11.23 5.17
CA GLY A 145 12.84 10.08 5.73
C GLY A 145 12.87 10.07 7.24
N LEU A 146 13.20 11.19 7.88
CA LEU A 146 13.10 11.36 9.32
C LEU A 146 11.66 11.06 9.79
N LEU A 147 10.68 11.68 9.14
CA LEU A 147 9.29 11.55 9.54
C LEU A 147 8.76 10.13 9.39
N LEU A 148 9.05 9.46 8.27
CA LEU A 148 8.47 8.14 7.99
C LEU A 148 9.30 6.99 8.57
N PHE A 149 10.61 6.93 8.28
CA PHE A 149 11.45 5.82 8.71
C PHE A 149 11.78 5.87 10.19
N LEU A 150 12.10 7.06 10.71
CA LEU A 150 12.65 7.21 12.06
C LEU A 150 11.57 7.48 13.12
N LEU A 151 10.43 8.05 12.72
CA LEU A 151 9.35 8.39 13.65
C LEU A 151 8.08 7.56 13.42
N THR A 152 7.45 7.67 12.24
CA THR A 152 6.13 7.07 11.98
C THR A 152 6.15 5.55 12.12
N LEU A 153 7.08 4.85 11.47
CA LEU A 153 7.14 3.39 11.50
C LEU A 153 7.44 2.82 12.91
N PRO A 154 8.44 3.31 13.66
CA PRO A 154 8.66 2.91 15.05
C PRO A 154 7.45 3.17 15.96
N CYS A 155 6.76 4.31 15.77
CA CYS A 155 5.54 4.62 16.51
C CYS A 155 4.39 3.67 16.16
N TYR A 156 4.21 3.31 14.88
CA TYR A 156 3.22 2.29 14.48
C TYR A 156 3.50 0.95 15.12
N PHE A 157 4.75 0.49 15.11
CA PHE A 157 5.14 -0.77 15.74
C PHE A 157 4.78 -0.76 17.23
N SER A 158 5.16 0.29 17.94
CA SER A 158 4.88 0.47 19.36
C SER A 158 3.38 0.59 19.65
N TYR A 159 2.63 1.26 18.78
CA TYR A 159 1.18 1.43 18.91
C TYR A 159 0.45 0.10 18.69
N LEU A 160 0.81 -0.62 17.63
CA LEU A 160 0.26 -1.94 17.31
C LEU A 160 0.55 -2.95 18.42
N LYS A 161 1.73 -2.90 19.06
CA LYS A 161 2.03 -3.69 20.25
C LYS A 161 0.99 -3.50 21.34
N VAL A 162 0.70 -2.24 21.72
CA VAL A 162 -0.29 -1.95 22.77
C VAL A 162 -1.69 -2.41 22.38
N VAL A 163 -2.15 -2.08 21.16
CA VAL A 163 -3.53 -2.40 20.76
C VAL A 163 -3.74 -3.89 20.46
N SER A 164 -2.66 -4.63 20.16
CA SER A 164 -2.72 -6.07 19.88
C SER A 164 -3.13 -6.92 21.09
N ALA A 165 -2.97 -6.38 22.30
CA ALA A 165 -3.40 -7.02 23.55
C ALA A 165 -4.92 -6.97 23.78
N ALA A 166 -5.67 -6.22 22.97
CA ALA A 166 -7.13 -6.16 23.12
C ALA A 166 -7.79 -7.48 22.71
N SER A 167 -8.77 -7.96 23.50
CA SER A 167 -9.48 -9.23 23.27
C SER A 167 -10.09 -9.37 21.86
N HIS A 168 -10.63 -8.27 21.32
CA HIS A 168 -11.24 -8.24 20.00
C HIS A 168 -10.29 -7.74 18.89
N PHE A 169 -8.97 -7.71 19.13
CA PHE A 169 -8.00 -7.17 18.18
C PHE A 169 -8.10 -7.80 16.79
N GLN A 170 -8.09 -9.14 16.69
CA GLN A 170 -8.15 -9.86 15.41
C GLN A 170 -9.40 -9.51 14.60
N GLN A 171 -10.58 -9.63 15.21
CA GLN A 171 -11.86 -9.35 14.56
C GLN A 171 -11.94 -7.88 14.10
N ASN A 172 -11.48 -6.96 14.94
CA ASN A 172 -11.45 -5.55 14.62
C ASN A 172 -10.47 -5.25 13.50
N LEU A 173 -9.26 -5.82 13.52
CA LEU A 173 -8.24 -5.62 12.49
C LEU A 173 -8.72 -6.16 11.13
N GLU A 174 -9.30 -7.36 11.08
CA GLU A 174 -9.94 -7.92 9.88
C GLU A 174 -10.97 -6.94 9.28
N MET A 175 -11.86 -6.41 10.13
CA MET A 175 -12.87 -5.43 9.70
C MET A 175 -12.25 -4.12 9.22
N TYR A 176 -11.25 -3.61 9.93
CA TYR A 176 -10.59 -2.34 9.61
C TYR A 176 -9.83 -2.44 8.29
N LEU A 177 -9.01 -3.48 8.11
CA LEU A 177 -8.26 -3.69 6.87
C LEU A 177 -9.17 -4.03 5.69
N CYS A 178 -10.28 -4.75 5.91
CA CYS A 178 -11.31 -4.92 4.88
C CYS A 178 -11.98 -3.58 4.49
N THR A 179 -12.20 -2.69 5.45
CA THR A 179 -12.73 -1.34 5.17
C THR A 179 -11.71 -0.49 4.41
N LEU A 180 -10.43 -0.55 4.80
CA LEU A 180 -9.35 0.14 4.08
C LEU A 180 -9.16 -0.39 2.66
N TYR A 181 -9.32 -1.70 2.44
CA TYR A 181 -9.36 -2.30 1.11
C TYR A 181 -10.45 -1.70 0.23
N ILE A 182 -11.66 -1.53 0.77
CA ILE A 182 -12.78 -0.92 0.06
C ILE A 182 -12.48 0.55 -0.28
N ILE A 183 -12.00 1.33 0.71
CA ILE A 183 -11.63 2.74 0.52
C ILE A 183 -10.52 2.87 -0.51
N LEU A 184 -9.49 2.02 -0.42
CA LEU A 184 -8.37 2.01 -1.35
C LEU A 184 -8.87 1.73 -2.77
N GLY A 185 -9.78 0.75 -2.93
CA GLY A 185 -10.31 0.36 -4.25
C GLY A 185 -11.14 1.45 -4.90
N PHE A 186 -12.09 2.02 -4.17
CA PHE A 186 -12.89 3.13 -4.69
C PHE A 186 -12.05 4.37 -4.96
N GLY A 187 -11.07 4.67 -4.10
CA GLY A 187 -10.14 5.75 -4.34
C GLY A 187 -9.30 5.52 -5.60
N THR A 188 -8.81 4.30 -5.84
CA THR A 188 -8.11 3.91 -7.07
C THR A 188 -8.99 4.01 -8.32
N PHE A 189 -10.29 3.70 -8.23
CA PHE A 189 -11.21 3.92 -9.37
C PHE A 189 -11.46 5.40 -9.64
N GLY A 190 -11.72 6.18 -8.60
CA GLY A 190 -11.88 7.64 -8.73
C GLY A 190 -10.65 8.29 -9.35
N LEU A 191 -9.48 7.76 -9.00
CA LEU A 191 -8.18 8.10 -9.57
C LEU A 191 -8.04 7.81 -11.06
N VAL A 192 -8.38 6.58 -11.47
CA VAL A 192 -8.31 6.17 -12.87
C VAL A 192 -9.25 7.04 -13.71
N ILE A 193 -10.46 7.31 -13.21
CA ILE A 193 -11.44 8.17 -13.87
C ILE A 193 -10.94 9.62 -13.95
N ALA A 194 -10.48 10.19 -12.83
CA ALA A 194 -9.96 11.55 -12.79
C ALA A 194 -8.72 11.71 -13.67
N GLY A 195 -7.86 10.70 -13.70
CA GLY A 195 -6.70 10.62 -14.57
C GLY A 195 -7.09 10.57 -16.04
N ALA A 196 -8.00 9.68 -16.43
CA ALA A 196 -8.46 9.57 -17.82
C ALA A 196 -9.04 10.88 -18.38
N GLY A 197 -9.57 11.75 -17.52
CA GLY A 197 -10.09 13.07 -17.89
C GLY A 197 -9.05 14.13 -18.27
N TYR A 198 -7.76 13.94 -17.94
CA TYR A 198 -6.69 14.82 -18.43
C TYR A 198 -6.49 14.54 -19.94
N LYS A 199 -6.24 15.55 -20.78
CA LYS A 199 -5.97 15.35 -22.23
C LYS A 199 -4.51 15.71 -22.53
N GLY A 200 -3.77 14.86 -23.25
CA GLY A 200 -2.37 15.10 -23.69
C GLY A 200 -1.41 13.93 -23.44
N SER A 201 -0.16 14.00 -23.94
CA SER A 201 0.91 13.00 -23.67
C SER A 201 1.31 12.92 -22.20
N ASP A 202 1.07 14.01 -21.45
CA ASP A 202 1.25 14.07 -20.00
C ASP A 202 0.22 13.24 -19.23
N ASN A 203 -0.80 12.71 -19.90
CA ASN A 203 -1.91 11.98 -19.27
C ASN A 203 -1.50 10.59 -18.74
N LEU A 204 -0.65 9.88 -19.50
CA LEU A 204 -0.04 8.60 -19.11
C LEU A 204 1.02 8.78 -18.03
N LEU A 205 1.77 9.87 -18.10
CA LEU A 205 2.73 10.25 -17.06
C LEU A 205 1.98 10.63 -15.78
N ALA A 206 0.95 11.48 -15.86
CA ALA A 206 0.09 11.88 -14.75
C ALA A 206 -0.52 10.66 -14.07
N THR A 207 -1.24 9.78 -14.77
CA THR A 207 -1.81 8.55 -14.16
C THR A 207 -0.75 7.63 -13.56
N ARG A 208 0.38 7.40 -14.23
CA ARG A 208 1.50 6.58 -13.73
C ARG A 208 2.21 7.20 -12.51
N ASN A 209 2.11 8.50 -12.37
CA ASN A 209 2.81 9.27 -11.37
C ASN A 209 1.96 9.63 -10.13
N ILE A 210 0.66 9.72 -10.33
CA ILE A 210 -0.33 10.15 -9.36
C ILE A 210 -0.71 8.95 -8.45
N THR A 211 -0.67 7.73 -8.98
CA THR A 211 -0.58 6.50 -8.19
C THR A 211 0.27 5.48 -8.91
N ASP A 212 1.39 5.09 -8.30
CA ASP A 212 2.10 3.90 -8.74
C ASP A 212 1.16 2.69 -8.57
N THR A 213 0.61 2.24 -9.70
CA THR A 213 -0.38 1.17 -9.73
C THR A 213 0.20 -0.12 -9.20
N ASN A 214 1.51 -0.35 -9.39
CA ASN A 214 2.19 -1.53 -8.89
C ASN A 214 2.27 -1.52 -7.36
N VAL A 215 2.66 -0.38 -6.79
CA VAL A 215 2.65 -0.21 -5.34
C VAL A 215 1.24 -0.42 -4.77
N THR A 216 0.23 0.14 -5.43
CA THR A 216 -1.17 -0.05 -5.02
C THR A 216 -1.54 -1.54 -5.06
N MET A 217 -1.20 -2.28 -6.13
CA MET A 217 -1.42 -3.73 -6.19
C MET A 217 -0.75 -4.46 -5.02
N ALA A 218 0.49 -4.10 -4.67
CA ALA A 218 1.20 -4.71 -3.56
C ALA A 218 0.43 -4.54 -2.23
N TYR A 219 -0.22 -3.38 -2.03
CA TYR A 219 -1.10 -3.15 -0.89
C TYR A 219 -2.35 -4.04 -0.94
N PHE A 220 -2.97 -4.18 -2.11
CA PHE A 220 -4.11 -5.07 -2.29
C PHE A 220 -3.76 -6.54 -1.99
N ILE A 221 -2.57 -7.01 -2.38
CA ILE A 221 -2.09 -8.36 -2.04
C ILE A 221 -2.06 -8.55 -0.53
N LEU A 222 -1.50 -7.59 0.22
CA LEU A 222 -1.39 -7.66 1.68
C LEU A 222 -2.74 -7.46 2.41
N LEU A 223 -3.68 -6.72 1.83
CA LEU A 223 -5.02 -6.50 2.40
C LEU A 223 -5.98 -7.67 2.16
N TRP A 224 -5.86 -8.34 1.01
CA TRP A 224 -6.71 -9.45 0.59
C TRP A 224 -6.92 -10.57 1.62
N PRO A 225 -5.90 -11.09 2.35
CA PRO A 225 -6.14 -12.12 3.37
C PRO A 225 -7.13 -11.66 4.44
N PHE A 226 -7.08 -10.39 4.85
CA PHE A 226 -8.00 -9.84 5.86
C PHE A 226 -9.42 -9.68 5.33
N VAL A 227 -9.59 -9.37 4.03
CA VAL A 227 -10.90 -9.34 3.37
C VAL A 227 -11.55 -10.71 3.40
N LEU A 228 -10.79 -11.77 3.06
CA LEU A 228 -11.28 -13.14 3.06
C LEU A 228 -11.57 -13.66 4.46
N LEU A 229 -10.70 -13.37 5.43
CA LEU A 229 -10.91 -13.73 6.84
C LEU A 229 -12.15 -13.04 7.40
N TYR A 230 -12.30 -11.72 7.17
CA TYR A 230 -13.50 -10.97 7.54
C TYR A 230 -14.77 -11.56 6.91
N ALA A 231 -14.72 -11.86 5.61
CA ALA A 231 -15.85 -12.41 4.88
C ALA A 231 -16.25 -13.81 5.38
N ALA A 232 -15.27 -14.62 5.77
CA ALA A 232 -15.50 -15.94 6.34
C ALA A 232 -16.05 -15.87 7.77
N ARG A 233 -15.48 -15.02 8.63
CA ARG A 233 -15.90 -14.83 10.03
C ARG A 233 -17.34 -14.33 10.13
N ASN A 234 -17.73 -13.40 9.25
CA ASN A 234 -19.07 -12.80 9.25
C ASN A 234 -20.07 -13.52 8.34
N GLY A 235 -19.70 -14.67 7.76
CA GLY A 235 -20.61 -15.45 6.91
C GLY A 235 -21.18 -14.66 5.73
N LEU A 236 -20.39 -13.77 5.10
CA LEU A 236 -20.90 -12.92 4.03
C LEU A 236 -21.47 -13.76 2.88
N ASN A 237 -22.61 -13.32 2.34
CA ASN A 237 -23.25 -13.96 1.19
C ASN A 237 -22.37 -13.88 -0.07
N ILE A 238 -22.72 -14.67 -1.08
CA ILE A 238 -21.93 -14.77 -2.30
C ILE A 238 -21.83 -13.43 -3.04
N LEU A 239 -22.93 -12.65 -3.08
CA LEU A 239 -22.95 -11.34 -3.76
C LEU A 239 -21.93 -10.37 -3.16
N ARG A 240 -21.84 -10.27 -1.82
CA ARG A 240 -20.84 -9.41 -1.17
C ARG A 240 -19.41 -9.88 -1.41
N LYS A 241 -19.19 -11.21 -1.46
CA LYS A 241 -17.87 -11.77 -1.79
C LYS A 241 -17.47 -11.46 -3.23
N LEU A 242 -18.42 -11.62 -4.17
CA LEU A 242 -18.21 -11.25 -5.57
C LEU A 242 -17.93 -9.75 -5.72
N ALA A 243 -18.64 -8.89 -5.00
CA ALA A 243 -18.37 -7.45 -5.00
C ALA A 243 -16.96 -7.12 -4.49
N LEU A 244 -16.51 -7.76 -3.40
CA LEU A 244 -15.16 -7.58 -2.87
C LEU A 244 -14.10 -8.07 -3.87
N SER A 245 -14.30 -9.24 -4.49
CA SER A 245 -13.41 -9.75 -5.54
C SER A 245 -13.40 -8.86 -6.78
N ALA A 246 -14.54 -8.30 -7.16
CA ALA A 246 -14.67 -7.39 -8.28
C ALA A 246 -13.87 -6.10 -8.05
N ILE A 247 -13.79 -5.60 -6.81
CA ILE A 247 -12.90 -4.48 -6.49
C ILE A 247 -11.44 -4.86 -6.82
N PHE A 248 -10.95 -6.03 -6.38
CA PHE A 248 -9.57 -6.45 -6.67
C PHE A 248 -9.33 -6.56 -8.17
N LEU A 249 -10.24 -7.25 -8.86
CA LEU A 249 -10.09 -7.55 -10.28
C LEU A 249 -10.13 -6.27 -11.11
N ASN A 250 -11.05 -5.35 -10.83
CA ASN A 250 -11.08 -4.06 -11.51
C ASN A 250 -9.80 -3.26 -11.24
N VAL A 251 -9.28 -3.26 -10.01
CA VAL A 251 -8.01 -2.59 -9.69
C VAL A 251 -6.86 -3.18 -10.52
N VAL A 252 -6.81 -4.51 -10.70
CA VAL A 252 -5.84 -5.17 -11.60
C VAL A 252 -6.05 -4.75 -13.04
N ILE A 253 -7.30 -4.76 -13.53
CA ILE A 253 -7.62 -4.41 -14.92
C ILE A 253 -7.18 -2.98 -15.24
N PHE A 254 -7.52 -2.04 -14.36
CA PHE A 254 -7.17 -0.62 -14.52
C PHE A 254 -5.71 -0.30 -14.17
N SER A 255 -4.94 -1.26 -13.64
CA SER A 255 -3.50 -1.07 -13.38
C SER A 255 -2.64 -1.06 -14.65
N PHE A 256 -3.14 -1.67 -15.73
CA PHE A 256 -2.40 -1.98 -16.97
C PHE A 256 -1.05 -2.68 -16.74
N SER A 257 -0.91 -3.40 -15.63
CA SER A 257 0.33 -4.07 -15.24
C SER A 257 0.29 -5.55 -15.63
N ARG A 258 1.11 -5.92 -16.63
CA ARG A 258 1.28 -7.33 -17.08
C ARG A 258 1.59 -8.28 -15.91
N GLY A 259 2.51 -7.87 -15.04
CA GLY A 259 2.89 -8.64 -13.86
C GLY A 259 1.72 -8.80 -12.88
N ALA A 260 0.90 -7.77 -12.70
CA ALA A 260 -0.29 -7.86 -11.87
C ALA A 260 -1.32 -8.84 -12.44
N VAL A 261 -1.62 -8.78 -13.73
CA VAL A 261 -2.58 -9.69 -14.36
C VAL A 261 -2.14 -11.16 -14.19
N LEU A 262 -0.86 -11.44 -14.43
CA LEU A 262 -0.31 -12.79 -14.37
C LEU A 262 -0.17 -13.33 -12.94
N LEU A 263 0.11 -12.48 -11.95
CA LEU A 263 0.31 -12.91 -10.55
C LEU A 263 -0.98 -12.88 -9.72
N ILE A 264 -1.87 -11.92 -9.95
CA ILE A 264 -3.07 -11.76 -9.10
C ILE A 264 -4.11 -12.83 -9.41
N ALA A 265 -4.27 -13.25 -10.66
CA ALA A 265 -5.19 -14.33 -11.00
C ALA A 265 -4.87 -15.63 -10.22
N PRO A 266 -3.66 -16.21 -10.29
CA PRO A 266 -3.32 -17.40 -9.49
C PRO A 266 -3.39 -17.12 -7.98
N TYR A 267 -3.00 -15.91 -7.53
CA TYR A 267 -3.13 -15.52 -6.13
C TYR A 267 -4.59 -15.61 -5.62
N MET A 268 -5.53 -15.02 -6.36
CA MET A 268 -6.96 -15.04 -6.02
C MET A 268 -7.50 -16.46 -6.06
N LEU A 269 -7.11 -17.29 -7.05
CA LEU A 269 -7.55 -18.68 -7.13
C LEU A 269 -7.09 -19.49 -5.90
N VAL A 270 -5.80 -19.42 -5.56
CA VAL A 270 -5.24 -20.12 -4.39
C VAL A 270 -5.91 -19.66 -3.10
N THR A 271 -6.07 -18.36 -2.90
CA THR A 271 -6.64 -17.82 -1.66
C THR A 271 -8.14 -18.11 -1.51
N ILE A 272 -8.92 -18.06 -2.60
CA ILE A 272 -10.34 -18.47 -2.58
C ILE A 272 -10.46 -19.97 -2.27
N PHE A 273 -9.56 -20.80 -2.83
CA PHE A 273 -9.51 -22.22 -2.51
C PHE A 273 -9.16 -22.48 -1.04
N LEU A 274 -8.28 -21.68 -0.42
CA LEU A 274 -7.90 -21.84 0.98
C LEU A 274 -9.05 -21.51 1.95
N ILE A 275 -9.88 -20.51 1.64
CA ILE A 275 -10.99 -20.09 2.50
C ILE A 275 -12.30 -20.87 2.24
N GLY A 276 -12.47 -21.40 1.02
CA GLY A 276 -13.73 -21.98 0.53
C GLY A 276 -13.81 -23.51 0.59
N ASN A 277 -15.01 -24.02 0.28
CA ASN A 277 -15.20 -25.42 -0.06
C ASN A 277 -14.80 -25.61 -1.52
N ALA A 278 -13.94 -26.60 -1.82
CA ALA A 278 -13.45 -26.89 -3.17
C ALA A 278 -14.60 -26.98 -4.20
N LYS A 279 -15.75 -27.57 -3.82
CA LYS A 279 -16.93 -27.65 -4.71
C LYS A 279 -17.43 -26.27 -5.13
N ARG A 280 -17.54 -25.32 -4.19
CA ARG A 280 -18.01 -23.96 -4.47
C ARG A 280 -17.02 -23.18 -5.33
N PHE A 281 -15.72 -23.40 -5.14
CA PHE A 281 -14.69 -22.80 -5.98
C PHE A 281 -14.85 -23.24 -7.45
N TRP A 282 -14.97 -24.55 -7.68
CA TRP A 282 -15.19 -25.09 -9.03
C TRP A 282 -16.49 -24.60 -9.66
N SER A 283 -17.58 -24.48 -8.88
CA SER A 283 -18.84 -23.91 -9.40
C SER A 283 -18.71 -22.45 -9.84
N ILE A 284 -17.96 -21.62 -9.10
CA ILE A 284 -17.72 -20.22 -9.47
C ILE A 284 -16.85 -20.14 -10.73
N LEU A 285 -15.79 -20.95 -10.81
CA LEU A 285 -14.91 -20.99 -11.98
C LEU A 285 -15.70 -21.40 -13.23
N LEU A 286 -16.52 -22.46 -13.12
CA LEU A 286 -17.36 -22.94 -14.22
C LEU A 286 -18.36 -21.87 -14.66
N LEU A 287 -19.01 -21.18 -13.71
CA LEU A 287 -19.93 -20.08 -14.03
C LEU A 287 -19.21 -18.95 -14.77
N LEU A 288 -18.01 -18.58 -14.34
CA LEU A 288 -17.22 -17.51 -14.97
C LEU A 288 -16.81 -17.89 -16.39
N THR A 289 -16.34 -19.12 -16.60
CA THR A 289 -16.04 -19.66 -17.93
C THR A 289 -17.29 -19.66 -18.81
N LEU A 290 -18.43 -20.10 -18.28
CA LEU A 290 -19.69 -20.16 -19.02
C LEU A 290 -20.20 -18.77 -19.41
N VAL A 291 -20.12 -17.77 -18.52
CA VAL A 291 -20.47 -16.38 -18.84
C VAL A 291 -19.57 -15.82 -19.94
N ILE A 292 -18.26 -16.06 -19.87
CA ILE A 292 -17.31 -15.63 -20.89
C ILE A 292 -17.61 -16.30 -22.24
N SER A 293 -17.94 -17.59 -22.24
CA SER A 293 -18.27 -18.34 -23.46
C SER A 293 -19.61 -17.95 -24.08
N LEU A 294 -20.61 -17.59 -23.26
CA LEU A 294 -21.98 -17.25 -23.73
C LEU A 294 -22.11 -15.79 -24.19
N PHE A 295 -21.25 -14.90 -23.71
CA PHE A 295 -21.27 -13.47 -24.08
C PHE A 295 -19.94 -13.03 -24.72
N PRO A 296 -19.56 -13.59 -25.88
CA PRO A 296 -18.35 -13.17 -26.58
C PRO A 296 -18.41 -11.69 -27.00
N SER A 297 -19.62 -11.14 -27.17
CA SER A 297 -19.86 -9.72 -27.42
C SER A 297 -19.43 -8.79 -26.28
N PHE A 298 -19.35 -9.30 -25.04
CA PHE A 298 -18.82 -8.55 -23.90
C PHE A 298 -17.32 -8.28 -24.06
N ILE A 299 -16.60 -9.20 -24.72
CA ILE A 299 -15.18 -9.06 -25.05
C ILE A 299 -15.01 -8.18 -26.29
N SER A 300 -15.85 -8.36 -27.31
CA SER A 300 -15.74 -7.55 -28.54
C SER A 300 -16.12 -6.08 -28.34
N GLY A 301 -17.11 -5.77 -27.50
CA GLY A 301 -17.49 -4.38 -27.19
C GLY A 301 -16.42 -3.62 -26.39
N TYR A 302 -15.52 -4.33 -25.72
CA TYR A 302 -14.35 -3.72 -25.09
C TYR A 302 -13.35 -3.19 -26.11
N ALA A 303 -13.28 -3.78 -27.31
CA ALA A 303 -12.33 -3.40 -28.36
C ALA A 303 -12.52 -1.97 -28.89
N ASP A 304 -13.75 -1.45 -28.81
CA ASP A 304 -14.10 -0.10 -29.27
C ASP A 304 -13.88 1.00 -28.20
N TRP A 305 -13.45 0.62 -26.99
CA TRP A 305 -13.24 1.58 -25.91
C TRP A 305 -11.80 2.11 -25.92
N ASP A 306 -11.58 3.37 -25.56
CA ASP A 306 -10.24 3.97 -25.38
C ASP A 306 -9.33 3.13 -24.45
N MET A 307 -9.91 2.33 -23.56
CA MET A 307 -9.20 1.37 -22.72
C MET A 307 -8.57 0.22 -23.51
N ALA A 308 -9.20 -0.28 -24.58
CA ALA A 308 -8.62 -1.33 -25.42
C ALA A 308 -7.38 -0.87 -26.18
N TYR A 309 -7.25 0.42 -26.49
CA TYR A 309 -6.01 0.97 -27.00
C TYR A 309 -4.86 0.76 -26.01
N PHE A 310 -5.05 1.09 -24.72
CA PHE A 310 -4.04 0.89 -23.69
C PHE A 310 -3.70 -0.59 -23.46
N TRP A 311 -4.69 -1.48 -23.52
CA TRP A 311 -4.47 -2.92 -23.45
C TRP A 311 -3.70 -3.44 -24.66
N THR A 312 -4.08 -3.04 -25.88
CA THR A 312 -3.38 -3.40 -27.11
C THR A 312 -1.94 -2.88 -27.11
N LEU A 313 -1.69 -1.68 -26.60
CA LEU A 313 -0.35 -1.11 -26.50
C LEU A 313 0.54 -1.85 -25.47
N ARG A 314 -0.07 -2.50 -24.46
CA ARG A 314 0.64 -3.23 -23.40
C ARG A 314 0.78 -4.73 -23.67
N PHE A 315 -0.17 -5.32 -24.39
CA PHE A 315 -0.28 -6.76 -24.62
C PHE A 315 -0.19 -7.16 -26.09
N GLY A 316 -0.24 -6.22 -27.03
CA GLY A 316 -0.14 -6.49 -28.47
C GLY A 316 1.16 -7.19 -28.85
N ASP A 317 2.27 -6.80 -28.23
CA ASP A 317 3.58 -7.44 -28.45
C ASP A 317 3.62 -8.92 -28.02
N ILE A 318 2.80 -9.32 -27.03
CA ILE A 318 2.74 -10.70 -26.52
C ILE A 318 2.07 -11.63 -27.54
N MET A 319 1.19 -11.09 -28.40
CA MET A 319 0.43 -11.86 -29.38
C MET A 319 1.19 -12.08 -30.70
N THR A 320 2.41 -11.54 -30.84
CA THR A 320 3.23 -11.71 -32.04
C THR A 320 4.17 -12.92 -31.90
N THR A 321 4.22 -13.76 -32.95
CA THR A 321 4.64 -15.18 -33.03
C THR A 321 6.06 -15.58 -32.58
N ASP A 322 6.88 -14.67 -32.05
CA ASP A 322 8.21 -15.01 -31.52
C ASP A 322 8.13 -15.44 -30.05
N SER A 323 9.16 -16.14 -29.56
CA SER A 323 9.17 -16.70 -28.21
C SER A 323 8.83 -15.64 -27.15
N VAL A 324 7.70 -15.85 -26.47
CA VAL A 324 7.14 -14.97 -25.43
C VAL A 324 8.20 -14.58 -24.38
N LEU A 325 9.14 -15.49 -24.09
CA LEU A 325 10.21 -15.27 -23.12
C LEU A 325 11.22 -14.18 -23.54
N ASN A 326 11.68 -14.21 -24.80
CA ASN A 326 12.71 -13.29 -25.28
C ASN A 326 12.15 -11.87 -25.44
N LYS A 327 10.88 -11.75 -25.87
CA LYS A 327 10.18 -10.47 -25.97
C LYS A 327 9.84 -9.87 -24.61
N LEU A 328 9.48 -10.67 -23.60
CA LEU A 328 9.24 -10.16 -22.24
C LEU A 328 10.48 -9.49 -21.64
N GLN A 329 11.67 -9.97 -22.00
CA GLN A 329 12.94 -9.43 -21.51
C GLN A 329 13.34 -8.14 -22.26
N GLN A 330 13.27 -8.13 -23.59
CA GLN A 330 13.59 -6.95 -24.43
C GLN A 330 12.56 -5.81 -24.33
N ALA A 331 11.26 -6.11 -24.26
CA ALA A 331 10.19 -5.11 -24.29
C ALA A 331 9.97 -4.36 -22.96
N SER A 332 10.87 -4.51 -21.97
CA SER A 332 10.67 -3.96 -20.63
C SER A 332 11.53 -2.73 -20.32
N GLY A 333 12.62 -2.49 -21.05
CA GLY A 333 13.63 -1.49 -20.67
C GLY A 333 14.31 -1.78 -19.31
N ARG A 334 14.03 -2.94 -18.69
CA ARG A 334 14.50 -3.26 -17.33
C ARG A 334 15.92 -3.79 -17.31
N ALA A 335 16.40 -4.37 -18.41
CA ALA A 335 17.77 -4.88 -18.49
C ALA A 335 18.79 -3.77 -18.19
N GLU A 336 18.60 -2.60 -18.82
CA GLU A 336 19.43 -1.41 -18.58
C GLU A 336 19.34 -0.94 -17.13
N ILE A 337 18.13 -0.85 -16.56
CA ILE A 337 17.93 -0.44 -15.16
C ILE A 337 18.59 -1.42 -14.19
N HIS A 338 18.48 -2.72 -14.44
CA HIS A 338 19.12 -3.76 -13.63
C HIS A 338 20.65 -3.70 -13.74
N GLU A 339 21.18 -3.42 -14.93
CA GLU A 339 22.61 -3.24 -15.15
C GLU A 339 23.13 -2.02 -14.37
N ILE A 340 22.41 -0.89 -14.43
CA ILE A 340 22.74 0.31 -13.64
C ILE A 340 22.70 -0.02 -12.14
N ALA A 341 21.64 -0.69 -11.67
CA ALA A 341 21.52 -1.10 -10.27
C ALA A 341 22.68 -2.00 -9.83
N TYR A 342 23.08 -2.94 -10.68
CA TYR A 342 24.17 -3.85 -10.40
C TYR A 342 25.52 -3.12 -10.38
N ASN A 343 25.77 -2.20 -11.32
CA ASN A 343 26.97 -1.37 -11.33
C ASN A 343 27.05 -0.47 -10.09
N LEU A 344 25.93 0.11 -9.65
CA LEU A 344 25.85 0.84 -8.38
C LEU A 344 26.21 -0.07 -7.21
N PHE A 345 25.64 -1.27 -7.14
CA PHE A 345 25.99 -2.24 -6.10
C PHE A 345 27.49 -2.56 -6.09
N LEU A 346 28.10 -2.87 -7.23
CA LEU A 346 29.52 -3.22 -7.32
C LEU A 346 30.45 -2.10 -6.83
N SER A 347 30.04 -0.83 -6.95
CA SER A 347 30.84 0.29 -6.43
C SER A 347 30.80 0.44 -4.90
N LYS A 348 29.71 0.00 -4.23
CA LYS A 348 29.56 0.03 -2.77
C LYS A 348 28.81 -1.21 -2.25
N PRO A 349 29.42 -2.41 -2.33
CA PRO A 349 28.69 -3.67 -2.16
C PRO A 349 28.15 -3.88 -0.74
N LEU A 350 28.86 -3.42 0.28
CA LEU A 350 28.46 -3.66 1.67
C LEU A 350 27.31 -2.75 2.13
N THR A 351 27.43 -1.45 1.84
CA THR A 351 26.57 -0.40 2.40
C THR A 351 25.58 0.18 1.39
N GLY A 352 25.77 -0.04 0.09
CA GLY A 352 25.02 0.63 -0.96
C GLY A 352 25.28 2.14 -1.00
N HIS A 353 24.40 2.85 -1.70
CA HIS A 353 24.46 4.30 -1.93
C HIS A 353 23.48 5.10 -1.08
N GLY A 354 22.75 4.47 -0.17
CA GLY A 354 21.71 5.11 0.64
C GLY A 354 20.35 5.15 -0.04
N THR A 355 19.33 5.38 0.80
CA THR A 355 17.92 5.39 0.41
C THR A 355 17.64 6.48 -0.61
N GLY A 356 16.87 6.18 -1.66
CA GLY A 356 16.47 7.15 -2.68
C GLY A 356 17.59 7.56 -3.64
N SER A 357 18.64 6.75 -3.76
CA SER A 357 19.79 7.02 -4.64
C SER A 357 19.46 6.85 -6.12
N PHE A 358 18.49 6.01 -6.48
CA PHE A 358 18.03 5.88 -7.87
C PHE A 358 17.46 7.18 -8.45
N GLU A 359 16.84 8.01 -7.62
CA GLU A 359 16.18 9.24 -8.08
C GLU A 359 17.15 10.30 -8.61
N VAL A 360 18.44 10.15 -8.28
CA VAL A 360 19.52 11.02 -8.76
C VAL A 360 19.85 10.75 -10.23
N LEU A 361 19.59 9.53 -10.74
CA LEU A 361 19.97 9.11 -12.09
C LEU A 361 19.18 9.80 -13.22
N GLY A 362 18.03 10.40 -12.92
CA GLY A 362 17.27 11.16 -13.91
C GLY A 362 15.75 11.06 -13.71
N PRO A 363 14.96 11.76 -14.54
CA PRO A 363 13.51 11.56 -14.58
C PRO A 363 13.18 10.13 -15.05
N GLY A 364 12.37 9.39 -14.29
CA GLY A 364 11.94 8.03 -14.63
C GLY A 364 12.64 6.91 -13.85
N TYR A 365 13.80 7.16 -13.25
CA TYR A 365 14.50 6.21 -12.39
C TYR A 365 14.09 6.43 -10.93
N ARG A 366 13.09 5.66 -10.45
CA ARG A 366 12.66 5.69 -9.04
C ARG A 366 13.19 4.52 -8.24
N GLU A 367 13.26 3.36 -8.88
CA GLU A 367 13.69 2.09 -8.32
C GLU A 367 14.07 1.15 -9.47
N ALA A 368 14.65 0.00 -9.14
CA ALA A 368 15.20 -0.91 -10.14
C ALA A 368 14.16 -1.81 -10.83
N HIS A 369 12.86 -1.52 -10.68
CA HIS A 369 11.75 -2.41 -11.04
C HIS A 369 11.86 -3.83 -10.44
N SER A 370 12.56 -3.92 -9.31
CA SER A 370 12.84 -5.14 -8.55
C SER A 370 13.31 -4.77 -7.15
N LEU A 371 12.63 -5.32 -6.14
CA LEU A 371 13.03 -5.15 -4.74
C LEU A 371 14.49 -5.57 -4.50
N PHE A 372 14.93 -6.65 -5.14
CA PHE A 372 16.30 -7.17 -4.99
C PHE A 372 17.35 -6.19 -5.49
N TYR A 373 17.24 -5.75 -6.74
CA TYR A 373 18.20 -4.82 -7.34
C TYR A 373 18.16 -3.46 -6.65
N THR A 374 16.98 -3.02 -6.22
CA THR A 374 16.84 -1.77 -5.47
C THR A 374 17.59 -1.84 -4.14
N LEU A 375 17.39 -2.91 -3.35
CA LEU A 375 18.08 -3.07 -2.06
C LEU A 375 19.59 -3.24 -2.21
N LEU A 376 20.04 -3.96 -3.23
CA LEU A 376 21.48 -4.11 -3.49
C LEU A 376 22.13 -2.75 -3.76
N ALA A 377 21.54 -1.95 -4.65
CA ALA A 377 22.10 -0.64 -4.99
C ALA A 377 21.97 0.37 -3.84
N GLU A 378 20.81 0.46 -3.18
CA GLU A 378 20.56 1.47 -2.16
C GLU A 378 21.14 1.09 -0.79
N ASN A 379 21.05 -0.17 -0.37
CA ASN A 379 21.37 -0.58 1.00
C ASN A 379 22.53 -1.60 1.10
N GLY A 380 23.03 -2.10 -0.03
CA GLY A 380 24.08 -3.11 -0.09
C GLY A 380 23.70 -4.45 0.53
N LEU A 381 24.69 -5.31 0.73
CA LEU A 381 24.50 -6.63 1.35
C LEU A 381 23.96 -6.52 2.78
N ILE A 382 24.38 -5.51 3.57
CA ILE A 382 23.93 -5.36 4.95
C ILE A 382 22.41 -5.16 5.00
N GLY A 383 21.89 -4.25 4.18
CA GLY A 383 20.47 -3.93 4.18
C GLY A 383 19.62 -5.03 3.57
N LEU A 384 20.15 -5.67 2.51
CA LEU A 384 19.51 -6.85 1.92
C LEU A 384 19.38 -7.97 2.95
N ILE A 385 20.47 -8.36 3.62
CA ILE A 385 20.44 -9.41 4.64
C ILE A 385 19.45 -9.03 5.75
N CYS A 386 19.54 -7.80 6.27
CA CYS A 386 18.63 -7.33 7.32
C CYS A 386 17.16 -7.46 6.91
N LEU A 387 16.78 -6.94 5.74
CA LEU A 387 15.39 -6.96 5.30
C LEU A 387 14.89 -8.39 5.00
N TYR A 388 15.66 -9.20 4.29
CA TYR A 388 15.25 -10.58 4.00
C TYR A 388 15.23 -11.45 5.25
N SER A 389 16.11 -11.24 6.22
CA SER A 389 16.02 -11.91 7.53
C SER A 389 14.72 -11.53 8.25
N LEU A 390 14.31 -10.26 8.23
CA LEU A 390 13.03 -9.83 8.82
C LEU A 390 11.83 -10.46 8.11
N LEU A 391 11.83 -10.46 6.78
CA LEU A 391 10.76 -11.05 5.97
C LEU A 391 10.69 -12.57 6.13
N PHE A 392 11.85 -13.23 6.28
CA PHE A 392 11.94 -14.65 6.57
C PHE A 392 11.44 -14.98 7.97
N SER A 393 11.82 -14.21 9.00
CA SER A 393 11.30 -14.37 10.36
C SER A 393 9.78 -14.19 10.40
N LEU A 394 9.25 -13.21 9.66
CA LEU A 394 7.81 -13.05 9.50
C LEU A 394 7.19 -14.28 8.81
N LEU A 395 7.77 -14.77 7.72
CA LEU A 395 7.27 -15.97 7.03
C LEU A 395 7.22 -17.19 7.96
N VAL A 396 8.26 -17.43 8.77
CA VAL A 396 8.30 -18.52 9.75
C VAL A 396 7.16 -18.38 10.77
N LEU A 397 6.94 -17.17 11.30
CA LEU A 397 5.82 -16.89 12.19
C LEU A 397 4.48 -17.20 11.51
N LEU A 398 4.27 -16.71 10.29
CA LEU A 398 3.02 -16.91 9.53
C LEU A 398 2.77 -18.39 9.22
N LEU A 399 3.82 -19.14 8.86
CA LEU A 399 3.75 -20.59 8.64
C LEU A 399 3.34 -21.32 9.92
N SER A 400 3.93 -20.98 11.05
CA SER A 400 3.59 -21.62 12.34
C SER A 400 2.09 -21.47 12.70
N VAL A 401 1.50 -20.32 12.37
CA VAL A 401 0.06 -20.05 12.57
C VAL A 401 -0.79 -20.77 11.52
N SER A 402 -0.30 -20.90 10.28
CA SER A 402 -1.01 -21.61 9.21
C SER A 402 -1.21 -23.10 9.50
N LEU A 403 -0.28 -23.73 10.23
CA LEU A 403 -0.39 -25.12 10.66
C LEU A 403 -1.58 -25.36 11.61
N LYS A 404 -2.12 -24.31 12.23
CA LYS A 404 -3.23 -24.40 13.19
C LYS A 404 -4.59 -24.36 12.51
N SER A 405 -4.70 -23.70 11.37
CA SER A 405 -5.93 -23.67 10.58
C SER A 405 -5.64 -23.34 9.12
N ARG A 406 -6.25 -24.10 8.21
CA ARG A 406 -6.17 -23.88 6.77
C ARG A 406 -6.48 -22.43 6.36
N LYS A 407 -7.42 -21.76 7.05
CA LYS A 407 -7.78 -20.37 6.75
C LYS A 407 -6.62 -19.40 7.00
N HIS A 408 -5.73 -19.70 7.95
CA HIS A 408 -4.57 -18.86 8.25
C HIS A 408 -3.43 -19.03 7.25
N ALA A 409 -3.46 -20.06 6.39
CA ALA A 409 -2.53 -20.19 5.26
C ALA A 409 -2.63 -19.03 4.25
N LEU A 410 -3.72 -18.25 4.30
CA LEU A 410 -3.84 -17.00 3.54
C LEU A 410 -2.70 -16.02 3.82
N MET A 411 -2.22 -15.95 5.07
CA MET A 411 -1.19 -14.99 5.46
C MET A 411 0.18 -15.27 4.82
N PRO A 412 0.79 -16.47 4.98
CA PRO A 412 2.07 -16.74 4.33
C PRO A 412 1.95 -16.71 2.80
N VAL A 413 0.82 -17.14 2.22
CA VAL A 413 0.58 -17.02 0.78
C VAL A 413 0.58 -15.55 0.33
N SER A 414 -0.09 -14.65 1.07
CA SER A 414 -0.06 -13.22 0.76
C SER A 414 1.34 -12.62 0.82
N LEU A 415 2.17 -13.03 1.78
CA LEU A 415 3.56 -12.57 1.88
C LEU A 415 4.41 -13.06 0.69
N LEU A 416 4.27 -14.33 0.31
CA LEU A 416 5.00 -14.90 -0.83
C LEU A 416 4.61 -14.23 -2.15
N PHE A 417 3.32 -14.00 -2.37
CA PHE A 417 2.86 -13.28 -3.57
C PHE A 417 3.25 -11.80 -3.55
N TYR A 418 3.26 -11.15 -2.38
CA TYR A 418 3.78 -9.78 -2.24
C TYR A 418 5.25 -9.71 -2.62
N LEU A 419 6.08 -10.65 -2.13
CA LEU A 419 7.49 -10.75 -2.50
C LEU A 419 7.65 -11.00 -4.01
N ALA A 420 6.98 -12.02 -4.55
CA ALA A 420 7.04 -12.35 -5.97
C ALA A 420 6.64 -11.14 -6.84
N PHE A 421 5.60 -10.42 -6.43
CA PHE A 421 5.13 -9.21 -7.11
C PHE A 421 6.19 -8.10 -7.08
N ASN A 422 6.76 -7.79 -5.92
CA ASN A 422 7.75 -6.72 -5.77
C ASN A 422 9.10 -7.04 -6.43
N HIS A 423 9.45 -8.32 -6.56
CA HIS A 423 10.59 -8.76 -7.35
C HIS A 423 10.34 -8.65 -8.86
N THR A 424 9.09 -8.83 -9.30
CA THR A 424 8.74 -8.86 -10.73
C THR A 424 8.43 -7.48 -11.27
N VAL A 425 7.82 -6.62 -10.48
CA VAL A 425 7.25 -5.35 -10.94
C VAL A 425 7.96 -4.15 -10.31
N GLY A 426 8.68 -4.37 -9.22
CA GLY A 426 9.30 -3.33 -8.43
C GLY A 426 8.31 -2.66 -7.50
N SER A 427 8.76 -2.43 -6.27
CA SER A 427 8.04 -1.60 -5.30
C SER A 427 9.04 -1.08 -4.28
N VAL A 428 8.88 0.18 -3.90
CA VAL A 428 9.64 0.74 -2.78
C VAL A 428 8.89 0.46 -1.48
N PHE A 429 9.61 -0.01 -0.45
CA PHE A 429 9.04 -0.32 0.87
C PHE A 429 8.45 0.91 1.55
N VAL A 430 9.13 2.06 1.44
CA VAL A 430 8.63 3.39 1.79
C VAL A 430 8.89 4.30 0.62
N ILE A 431 7.86 4.97 0.12
CA ILE A 431 8.03 5.91 -1.00
C ILE A 431 8.40 7.26 -0.41
N LEU A 432 9.67 7.64 -0.60
CA LEU A 432 10.20 8.97 -0.33
C LEU A 432 10.60 9.59 -1.67
N PRO A 433 9.69 10.27 -2.36
CA PRO A 433 10.07 10.89 -3.59
C PRO A 433 10.80 12.19 -3.38
N ALA A 434 11.86 12.40 -4.15
CA ALA A 434 12.23 13.70 -4.66
C ALA A 434 11.34 14.08 -5.87
N LYS A 435 10.82 13.11 -6.62
CA LYS A 435 10.10 13.35 -7.90
C LYS A 435 8.70 12.72 -8.05
N SER A 436 8.32 11.72 -7.24
CA SER A 436 6.92 11.21 -7.19
C SER A 436 6.00 12.14 -6.38
N VAL A 437 4.70 12.01 -6.62
CA VAL A 437 3.69 12.77 -5.88
C VAL A 437 3.30 12.07 -4.57
N THR A 438 3.39 10.74 -4.53
CA THR A 438 2.93 9.94 -3.40
C THR A 438 4.03 9.69 -2.37
N ILE A 439 3.83 10.14 -1.13
CA ILE A 439 4.63 9.72 0.03
C ILE A 439 3.81 8.72 0.84
N ASN A 440 4.28 7.48 0.98
CA ASN A 440 3.54 6.46 1.71
C ASN A 440 4.44 5.40 2.36
N CYS A 441 3.98 4.87 3.48
CA CYS A 441 4.61 3.78 4.25
C CYS A 441 3.60 2.65 4.52
N LEU A 442 2.57 2.50 3.68
CA LEU A 442 1.49 1.54 3.90
C LEU A 442 1.95 0.08 3.90
N ALA A 443 2.84 -0.33 2.98
CA ALA A 443 3.34 -1.70 2.93
C ALA A 443 3.97 -2.17 4.27
N PRO A 444 4.96 -1.46 4.86
CA PRO A 444 5.52 -1.86 6.14
C PRO A 444 4.49 -1.87 7.27
N ILE A 445 3.52 -0.94 7.26
CA ILE A 445 2.42 -0.95 8.25
C ILE A 445 1.54 -2.20 8.08
N LEU A 446 1.23 -2.61 6.85
CA LEU A 446 0.46 -3.83 6.58
C LEU A 446 1.24 -5.10 6.97
N LEU A 447 2.57 -5.12 6.76
CA LEU A 447 3.43 -6.20 7.25
C LEU A 447 3.48 -6.26 8.78
N MET A 448 3.53 -5.11 9.46
CA MET A 448 3.37 -5.06 10.92
C MET A 448 1.99 -5.57 11.35
N CYS A 449 0.92 -5.24 10.61
CA CYS A 449 -0.41 -5.79 10.88
C CYS A 449 -0.43 -7.32 10.76
N LEU A 450 0.20 -7.90 9.74
CA LEU A 450 0.37 -9.35 9.62
C LEU A 450 1.12 -9.95 10.82
N TYR A 451 2.23 -9.32 11.22
CA TYR A 451 3.03 -9.74 12.37
C TYR A 451 2.20 -9.77 13.68
N PHE A 452 1.56 -8.66 14.03
CA PHE A 452 0.79 -8.56 15.27
C PHE A 452 -0.48 -9.42 15.24
N TYR A 453 -1.11 -9.58 14.07
CA TYR A 453 -2.24 -10.48 13.90
C TYR A 453 -1.84 -11.95 14.14
N ALA A 454 -0.72 -12.39 13.58
CA ALA A 454 -0.21 -13.75 13.78
C ALA A 454 0.19 -14.02 15.24
N ASN A 455 0.88 -13.08 15.90
CA ASN A 455 1.20 -13.19 17.32
C ASN A 455 -0.06 -13.26 18.20
N SER A 456 -1.07 -12.46 17.90
CA SER A 456 -2.35 -12.52 18.62
C SER A 456 -3.02 -13.89 18.49
N ILE A 457 -2.91 -14.55 17.31
CA ILE A 457 -3.44 -15.91 17.15
C ILE A 457 -2.64 -16.90 18.00
N GLN A 458 -1.30 -16.80 18.02
CA GLN A 458 -0.48 -17.68 18.86
C GLN A 458 -0.81 -17.54 20.35
N ALA A 459 -0.98 -16.30 20.83
CA ALA A 459 -1.33 -16.04 22.23
C ALA A 459 -2.66 -16.69 22.61
N ASN A 460 -3.71 -16.51 21.79
CA ASN A 460 -5.02 -17.11 22.04
C ASN A 460 -5.02 -18.65 21.99
N ILE A 461 -4.01 -19.26 21.38
CA ILE A 461 -3.86 -20.73 21.35
C ILE A 461 -3.13 -21.22 22.60
N ALA A 462 -2.16 -20.46 23.10
CA ALA A 462 -1.42 -20.80 24.31
C ALA A 462 -2.31 -20.72 25.56
N ASP A 463 -3.23 -19.76 25.58
CA ASP A 463 -4.18 -19.55 26.68
C ASP A 463 -5.63 -19.72 26.19
N PRO A 464 -6.12 -20.96 25.96
CA PRO A 464 -7.49 -21.19 25.48
C PRO A 464 -8.58 -20.92 26.53
N ILE A 465 -8.19 -20.45 27.73
CA ILE A 465 -9.05 -20.36 28.92
C ILE A 465 -8.96 -18.95 29.53
N THR A 466 -9.62 -18.01 28.86
CA THR A 466 -10.27 -16.79 29.40
C THR A 466 -11.39 -16.44 28.42
#